data_AF-A0A151R7C6-F1
#
_entry.id   AF-A0A151R7C6-F1
#
_cell.length_a   1.000
_cell.length_b   1.000
_cell.length_c   1.000
_cell.angle_alpha   90.00
_cell.angle_beta   90.00
_cell.angle_gamma   90.00
#
_symmetry.space_group_name_H-M   'P 1'
#
loop_
_entity.id
_entity.type
_entity.pdbx_description
1 polymer ?
#
loop_
_entity_poly.entity_id
_entity_poly.type
_entity_poly.pdbx_seq_one_letter_code
_entity_poly.pdbx_strand_id
1 'polypeptide(L)'
;PIKRRKRHRRKNLHNQEPCLMRGVYFKNMKWQAAIKVDKKQIHLGTVGSQEEAAHLYDRAAFMCGREPNFELPEDEKRELSKFKWDEFLAMTRQAITRKSNLSL
;
A
#
# COMPACT_ATOMS: atom_id res chain seq x y z
N PRO A 1 30.24 17.24 8.50
CA PRO A 1 30.25 15.76 8.44
C PRO A 1 28.85 15.17 8.70
N ILE A 2 28.16 14.71 7.65
CA ILE A 2 26.79 14.19 7.73
C ILE A 2 26.84 12.78 8.34
N LYS A 3 26.37 12.62 9.58
CA LYS A 3 26.32 11.31 10.26
C LYS A 3 25.24 10.43 9.61
N ARG A 4 25.65 9.47 8.79
CA ARG A 4 24.77 8.43 8.23
C ARG A 4 24.22 7.55 9.36
N ARG A 5 22.92 7.65 9.61
CA ARG A 5 22.20 6.84 10.60
C ARG A 5 22.22 5.36 10.17
N LYS A 6 22.83 4.48 10.97
CA LYS A 6 22.91 3.03 10.70
C LYS A 6 21.49 2.46 10.57
N ARG A 7 21.14 1.95 9.39
CA ARG A 7 19.91 1.17 9.19
C ARG A 7 20.08 -0.16 9.92
N HIS A 8 19.32 -0.39 10.99
CA HIS A 8 19.17 -1.72 11.57
C HIS A 8 18.51 -2.62 10.53
N ARG A 9 19.30 -3.49 9.90
CA ARG A 9 18.83 -4.57 9.03
C ARG A 9 18.12 -5.57 9.93
N ARG A 10 16.78 -5.51 10.00
CA ARG A 10 16.00 -6.58 10.63
C ARG A 10 16.21 -7.83 9.78
N LYS A 11 16.93 -8.80 10.34
CA LYS A 11 16.97 -10.17 9.84
C LYS A 11 15.61 -10.79 10.15
N ASN A 12 14.87 -11.19 9.12
CA ASN A 12 13.94 -12.30 9.27
C ASN A 12 13.98 -13.09 7.96
N LEU A 13 14.67 -14.22 8.04
CA LEU A 13 14.88 -15.19 6.99
C LEU A 13 13.82 -16.28 7.22
N HIS A 14 12.69 -16.17 6.56
CA HIS A 14 11.76 -17.29 6.41
C HIS A 14 11.25 -17.22 4.98
N ASN A 15 11.33 -18.33 4.25
CA ASN A 15 11.03 -18.49 2.83
C ASN A 15 9.67 -17.92 2.44
N GLN A 16 9.64 -16.64 2.16
CA GLN A 16 8.56 -15.93 1.52
C GLN A 16 9.16 -15.54 0.19
N GLU A 17 8.53 -15.91 -0.92
CA GLU A 17 8.81 -15.29 -2.21
C GLU A 17 9.08 -13.79 -1.97
N PRO A 18 10.17 -13.22 -2.50
CA PRO A 18 10.43 -11.81 -2.28
C PRO A 18 9.18 -11.04 -2.69
N CYS A 19 8.50 -10.38 -1.75
CA CYS A 19 7.45 -9.45 -2.11
C CYS A 19 8.15 -8.28 -2.80
N LEU A 20 8.32 -8.39 -4.13
CA LEU A 20 9.12 -7.45 -4.93
C LEU A 20 8.47 -6.07 -5.01
N MET A 21 7.20 -5.97 -4.63
CA MET A 21 6.38 -4.78 -4.78
C MET A 21 6.49 -3.86 -3.57
N ARG A 22 6.71 -2.57 -3.85
CA ARG A 22 6.85 -1.55 -2.81
C ARG A 22 5.56 -1.45 -2.00
N GLY A 23 5.72 -1.43 -0.68
CA GLY A 23 4.61 -1.28 0.26
C GLY A 23 3.67 -2.47 0.37
N VAL A 24 4.03 -3.62 -0.22
CA VAL A 24 3.26 -4.86 -0.13
C VAL A 24 3.94 -5.84 0.84
N TYR A 25 3.15 -6.49 1.67
CA TYR A 25 3.62 -7.43 2.69
C TYR A 25 2.72 -8.66 2.74
N PHE A 26 3.29 -9.85 2.82
CA PHE A 26 2.54 -11.06 3.13
C PHE A 26 2.59 -11.32 4.64
N LYS A 27 1.42 -11.32 5.30
CA LYS A 27 1.32 -11.53 6.75
C LYS A 27 0.01 -12.22 7.11
N ASN A 28 0.06 -13.22 7.99
CA ASN A 28 -1.09 -14.02 8.42
C ASN A 28 -1.85 -14.62 7.22
N MET A 29 -1.11 -15.18 6.24
CA MET A 29 -1.66 -15.76 5.01
C MET A 29 -2.48 -14.78 4.15
N LYS A 30 -2.26 -13.47 4.31
CA LYS A 30 -2.95 -12.42 3.55
C LYS A 30 -1.98 -11.36 3.05
N TRP A 31 -2.31 -10.78 1.90
CA TRP A 31 -1.54 -9.69 1.30
C TRP A 31 -1.99 -8.35 1.87
N GLN A 32 -1.04 -7.51 2.27
CA GLN A 32 -1.28 -6.23 2.94
C GLN A 32 -0.56 -5.10 2.22
N ALA A 33 -1.25 -3.98 2.07
CA ALA A 33 -0.70 -2.75 1.50
C ALA A 33 -0.51 -1.71 2.60
N ALA A 34 0.66 -1.08 2.66
CA ALA A 34 0.92 0.03 3.58
C ALA A 34 1.88 1.07 2.99
N ILE A 35 1.66 2.33 3.34
CA ILE A 35 2.49 3.46 2.92
C ILE A 35 2.98 4.26 4.12
N LYS A 36 4.19 4.82 4.02
CA LYS A 36 4.76 5.65 5.08
C LYS A 36 4.59 7.13 4.78
N VAL A 37 3.80 7.87 5.53
CA VAL A 37 3.59 9.33 5.38
C VAL A 37 3.99 10.01 6.70
N ASP A 38 4.78 11.09 6.64
CA ASP A 38 5.28 11.81 7.83
C ASP A 38 5.88 10.92 8.93
N LYS A 39 6.71 9.97 8.49
CA LYS A 39 7.37 8.94 9.33
C LYS A 39 6.41 7.93 9.98
N LYS A 40 5.10 8.06 9.81
CA LYS A 40 4.08 7.12 10.27
C LYS A 40 3.75 6.10 9.19
N GLN A 41 3.60 4.83 9.56
CA GLN A 41 3.13 3.78 8.65
C GLN A 41 1.60 3.75 8.69
N ILE A 42 0.98 3.88 7.53
CA ILE A 42 -0.47 3.85 7.34
C ILE A 42 -0.81 2.53 6.66
N HIS A 43 -1.62 1.72 7.33
CA HIS A 43 -2.20 0.51 6.74
C HIS A 43 -3.33 0.90 5.77
N LEU A 44 -3.21 0.48 4.52
CA LEU A 44 -4.18 0.80 3.46
C LEU A 44 -5.27 -0.27 3.38
N GLY A 45 -4.89 -1.55 3.48
CA GLY A 45 -5.84 -2.65 3.36
C GLY A 45 -5.20 -4.03 3.40
N THR A 46 -6.06 -5.05 3.44
CA THR A 46 -5.69 -6.46 3.38
C THR A 46 -6.56 -7.14 2.32
N VAL A 47 -5.93 -7.82 1.38
CA VAL A 47 -6.54 -8.36 0.15
C VAL A 47 -6.06 -9.78 -0.15
N GLY A 48 -6.67 -10.41 -1.15
CA GLY A 48 -6.45 -11.81 -1.49
C GLY A 48 -5.20 -12.09 -2.32
N SER A 49 -4.69 -11.10 -3.07
CA SER A 49 -3.53 -11.27 -3.97
C SER A 49 -2.49 -10.17 -3.81
N GLN A 50 -1.28 -10.45 -4.28
CA GLN A 50 -0.16 -9.53 -4.23
C GLN A 50 -0.39 -8.31 -5.13
N GLU A 51 -0.98 -8.53 -6.30
CA GLU A 51 -1.28 -7.53 -7.32
C GLU A 51 -2.35 -6.54 -6.83
N GLU A 52 -3.40 -7.04 -6.17
CA GLU A 52 -4.42 -6.17 -5.55
C GLU A 52 -3.79 -5.28 -4.47
N ALA A 53 -2.85 -5.81 -3.69
CA ALA A 53 -2.15 -5.03 -2.66
C ALA A 53 -1.22 -3.99 -3.29
N ALA A 54 -0.56 -4.33 -4.39
CA ALA A 54 0.29 -3.40 -5.14
C ALA A 54 -0.54 -2.27 -5.74
N HIS A 55 -1.69 -2.58 -6.37
CA HIS A 55 -2.60 -1.57 -6.91
C HIS A 55 -3.11 -0.61 -5.83
N LEU A 56 -3.49 -1.12 -4.65
CA LEU A 56 -3.84 -0.30 -3.48
C LEU A 56 -2.71 0.65 -3.07
N TYR A 57 -1.47 0.14 -3.06
CA TYR A 57 -0.30 0.96 -2.79
C TYR A 57 -0.07 2.01 -3.88
N ASP A 58 -0.24 1.66 -5.14
CA ASP A 58 0.01 2.55 -6.28
C ASP A 58 -0.92 3.75 -6.28
N ARG A 59 -2.21 3.53 -5.99
CA ARG A 59 -3.18 4.61 -5.79
C ARG A 59 -2.77 5.54 -4.65
N ALA A 60 -2.29 4.98 -3.54
CA ALA A 60 -1.81 5.76 -2.40
C ALA A 60 -0.49 6.51 -2.69
N ALA A 61 0.42 5.88 -3.45
CA ALA A 61 1.67 6.47 -3.89
C ALA A 61 1.40 7.68 -4.79
N PHE A 62 0.49 7.56 -5.76
CA PHE A 62 0.05 8.66 -6.62
C PHE A 62 -0.47 9.84 -5.79
N MET A 63 -1.38 9.58 -4.86
CA MET A 63 -1.91 10.59 -3.93
C MET A 63 -0.84 11.27 -3.08
N CYS A 64 0.25 10.57 -2.77
CA CYS A 64 1.40 11.09 -2.02
C CYS A 64 2.48 11.73 -2.92
N GLY A 65 2.26 11.85 -4.23
CA GLY A 65 3.27 12.34 -5.18
C GLY A 65 4.50 11.42 -5.29
N ARG A 66 4.29 10.10 -5.16
CA ARG A 66 5.33 9.07 -5.23
C ARG A 66 5.12 8.17 -6.43
N GLU A 67 6.21 7.50 -6.82
CA GLU A 67 6.22 6.54 -7.91
C GLU A 67 5.45 5.25 -7.52
N PRO A 68 4.43 4.87 -8.30
CA PRO A 68 3.72 3.59 -8.15
C PRO A 68 4.54 2.41 -8.70
N ASN A 69 4.22 1.18 -8.30
CA ASN A 69 4.79 -0.05 -8.87
C ASN A 69 4.38 -0.26 -10.33
N PHE A 70 3.14 0.10 -10.68
CA PHE A 70 2.62 0.07 -12.03
C PHE A 70 2.09 1.44 -12.48
N GLU A 71 2.06 1.65 -13.80
CA GLU A 71 1.34 2.79 -14.37
C GLU A 71 -0.14 2.71 -14.03
N LEU A 72 -0.66 3.73 -13.37
CA LEU A 72 -2.10 3.86 -13.15
C LEU A 72 -2.77 4.36 -14.44
N PRO A 73 -3.93 3.80 -14.82
CA PRO A 73 -4.75 4.33 -15.90
C PRO A 73 -5.08 5.81 -15.68
N GLU A 74 -5.20 6.58 -16.76
CA GLU A 74 -5.47 8.03 -16.66
C GLU A 74 -6.81 8.32 -15.98
N ASP A 75 -7.80 7.45 -16.17
CA ASP A 75 -9.08 7.56 -15.48
C ASP A 75 -8.93 7.41 -13.96
N GLU A 76 -8.12 6.46 -13.49
CA GLU A 76 -7.84 6.31 -12.06
C GLU A 76 -7.09 7.54 -11.50
N LYS A 77 -6.10 8.06 -12.25
CA LYS A 77 -5.37 9.28 -11.87
C LYS A 77 -6.34 10.46 -11.74
N ARG A 78 -7.26 10.62 -12.70
CA ARG A 78 -8.30 11.66 -12.71
C ARG A 78 -9.33 11.49 -11.59
N GLU A 79 -9.65 10.25 -11.20
CA GLU A 79 -10.50 10.00 -10.04
C GLU A 79 -9.79 10.36 -8.74
N LEU A 80 -8.56 9.89 -8.57
CA LEU A 80 -7.76 10.12 -7.36
C LEU A 80 -7.47 11.61 -7.14
N SER A 81 -7.29 12.39 -8.20
CA SER A 81 -7.05 13.83 -8.09
C SER A 81 -8.24 14.63 -7.55
N LYS A 82 -9.46 14.05 -7.54
CA LYS A 82 -10.66 14.67 -6.98
C LYS A 82 -10.73 14.55 -5.46
N PHE A 83 -9.96 13.66 -4.85
CA PHE A 83 -10.02 13.37 -3.42
C PHE A 83 -8.87 14.04 -2.66
N LYS A 84 -9.14 14.38 -1.40
CA LYS A 84 -8.08 14.62 -0.43
C LYS A 84 -7.57 13.30 0.14
N TRP A 85 -6.35 13.31 0.69
CA TRP A 85 -5.71 12.13 1.28
C TRP A 85 -6.61 11.41 2.30
N ASP A 86 -7.26 12.16 3.20
CA ASP A 86 -8.11 11.57 4.24
C ASP A 86 -9.40 10.96 3.66
N GLU A 87 -9.97 11.57 2.62
CA GLU A 87 -11.14 11.05 1.92
C GLU A 87 -10.81 9.77 1.17
N PHE A 88 -9.64 9.73 0.51
CA PHE A 88 -9.11 8.54 -0.12
C PHE A 88 -8.96 7.41 0.91
N LEU A 89 -8.33 7.67 2.06
CA LEU A 89 -8.18 6.65 3.12
C LEU A 89 -9.52 6.15 3.64
N ALA A 90 -10.50 7.04 3.84
CA ALA A 90 -11.84 6.66 4.27
C ALA A 90 -12.53 5.76 3.23
N MET A 91 -12.51 6.18 1.95
CA MET A 91 -13.09 5.42 0.84
C MET A 91 -12.42 4.05 0.69
N THR A 92 -11.08 3.98 0.71
CA THR A 92 -10.34 2.72 0.60
C THR A 92 -10.71 1.74 1.72
N ARG A 93 -10.77 2.22 2.97
CA ARG A 93 -11.16 1.36 4.11
C ARG A 93 -12.61 0.88 4.02
N GLN A 94 -13.53 1.73 3.57
CA GLN A 94 -14.92 1.34 3.32
C GLN A 94 -15.03 0.30 2.19
N ALA A 95 -14.26 0.46 1.11
CA ALA A 95 -14.26 -0.51 0.00
C ALA A 95 -13.77 -1.90 0.45
N ILE A 96 -12.70 -1.95 1.25
CA ILE A 96 -12.16 -3.23 1.76
C ILE A 96 -13.15 -3.91 2.72
N THR A 97 -13.76 -3.16 3.64
CA THR A 97 -14.75 -3.73 4.58
C THR A 97 -16.01 -4.24 3.87
N ARG A 98 -16.46 -3.54 2.82
CA ARG A 98 -17.56 -4.03 1.96
C ARG A 98 -17.16 -5.32 1.24
N LYS A 99 -15.97 -5.38 0.66
CA LYS A 99 -15.46 -6.57 -0.05
C LYS A 99 -15.37 -7.79 0.88
N SER A 100 -14.98 -7.60 2.15
CA SER A 100 -14.96 -8.70 3.13
C SER A 100 -16.34 -9.17 3.57
N ASN A 101 -17.35 -8.29 3.60
CA ASN A 101 -18.72 -8.66 3.99
C ASN A 101 -19.49 -9.33 2.85
N LEU A 102 -19.11 -9.11 1.59
CA LEU A 102 -19.70 -9.75 0.41
C LEU A 102 -19.13 -11.16 0.15
N SER A 103 -18.02 -11.51 0.79
CA SER A 103 -17.37 -12.84 0.69
C SER A 103 -17.84 -13.84 1.75
N LEU A 104 -18.97 -13.57 2.42
CA LEU A 104 -19.69 -14.48 3.33
C LEU A 104 -20.97 -14.96 2.63
#